data_AF-A0A3D0ZKC2-F1
#
_entry.id   AF-A0A3D0ZKC2-F1
#
_cell.length_a   1.000
_cell.length_b   1.000
_cell.length_c   1.000
_cell.angle_alpha   90.00
_cell.angle_beta   90.00
_cell.angle_gamma   90.00
#
_symmetry.space_group_name_H-M   'P 1'
#
loop_
_entity.id
_entity.type
_entity.pdbx_description
1 polymer ?
#
loop_
_entity_poly.entity_id
_entity_poly.type
_entity_poly.pdbx_seq_one_letter_code
_entity_poly.pdbx_strand_id
1 'polypeptide(L)'
;METINSKLISWASILDAKTREQALATSTLPFIYPHLALMPDAHLGKGATVGSVIPTLHAIIPAAVGVDIGCGMIAVRTQYSVKDLPRDRKRLREDIERSIPLSAGHNNRRIVATAEPRLAELRKLAAQAGFNPAQYLAKWELQLGSLGSGNHFI
;
A
#
# COMPACT_ATOMS: atom_id res chain seq x y z
N MET A 1 -18.84 -9.54 14.13
CA MET A 1 -19.47 -8.72 13.07
C MET A 1 -20.60 -7.94 13.71
N GLU A 2 -20.60 -6.62 13.53
CA GLU A 2 -21.61 -5.69 14.04
C GLU A 2 -22.19 -4.89 12.86
N THR A 3 -23.51 -4.85 12.72
CA THR A 3 -24.18 -3.93 11.79
C THR A 3 -24.42 -2.61 12.51
N ILE A 4 -23.66 -1.58 12.18
CA ILE A 4 -23.73 -0.26 12.84
C ILE A 4 -24.90 0.55 12.30
N ASN A 5 -25.13 0.51 10.98
CA ASN A 5 -26.31 1.07 10.32
C ASN A 5 -26.58 0.31 9.00
N SER A 6 -27.56 0.76 8.20
CA SER A 6 -27.93 0.12 6.93
C SER A 6 -26.84 0.13 5.85
N LYS A 7 -25.82 0.97 5.98
CA LYS A 7 -24.68 1.12 5.06
C LYS A 7 -23.31 0.96 5.72
N LEU A 8 -23.24 0.42 6.95
CA LEU A 8 -21.98 0.27 7.69
C LEU A 8 -21.97 -1.03 8.49
N ILE A 9 -21.03 -1.90 8.16
CA ILE A 9 -20.81 -3.18 8.85
C ILE A 9 -19.36 -3.23 9.35
N SER A 10 -19.16 -3.69 10.59
CA SER A 10 -17.86 -3.78 11.23
C SER A 10 -17.49 -5.22 11.59
N TRP A 11 -16.27 -5.62 11.25
CA TRP A 11 -15.62 -6.84 11.73
C TRP A 11 -14.52 -6.57 12.76
N ALA A 12 -14.28 -5.31 13.12
CA ALA A 12 -13.36 -4.94 14.19
C ALA A 12 -13.88 -5.40 15.55
N SER A 13 -13.02 -6.07 16.31
CA SER A 13 -13.31 -6.46 17.71
C SER A 13 -13.23 -5.27 18.66
N ILE A 14 -12.39 -4.29 18.34
CA ILE A 14 -12.20 -3.05 19.08
C ILE A 14 -12.28 -1.91 18.07
N LEU A 15 -13.20 -0.98 18.29
CA LEU A 15 -13.38 0.19 17.44
C LEU A 15 -13.50 1.42 18.33
N ASP A 16 -12.48 2.26 18.35
CA ASP A 16 -12.52 3.49 19.14
C ASP A 16 -13.52 4.50 18.58
N ALA A 17 -13.91 5.47 19.42
CA ALA A 17 -14.95 6.43 19.09
C ALA A 17 -14.64 7.26 17.83
N LYS A 18 -13.37 7.66 17.63
CA LYS A 18 -12.99 8.50 16.48
C LYS A 18 -13.01 7.70 15.18
N THR A 19 -12.53 6.45 15.22
CA THR A 19 -12.64 5.55 14.06
C THR A 19 -14.10 5.28 13.69
N ARG A 20 -14.96 5.03 14.69
CA ARG A 20 -16.40 4.84 14.47
C ARG A 20 -17.05 6.08 13.86
N GLU A 21 -16.74 7.27 14.39
CA GLU A 21 -17.27 8.54 13.88
C GLU A 21 -16.87 8.77 12.41
N GLN A 22 -15.60 8.57 12.08
CA GLN A 22 -15.10 8.70 10.70
C GLN A 22 -15.81 7.71 9.75
N ALA A 23 -15.99 6.46 10.17
CA ALA A 23 -16.69 5.44 9.38
C ALA A 23 -18.17 5.78 9.19
N LEU A 24 -18.83 6.28 10.23
CA LEU A 24 -20.23 6.75 10.17
C LEU A 24 -20.37 7.89 9.16
N ALA A 25 -19.54 8.93 9.27
CA ALA A 25 -19.55 10.06 8.34
C ALA A 25 -19.29 9.63 6.90
N THR A 26 -18.40 8.65 6.68
CA THR A 26 -18.14 8.12 5.34
C THR A 26 -19.33 7.32 4.81
N SER A 27 -19.97 6.50 5.65
CA SER A 27 -21.08 5.62 5.25
C SER A 27 -22.34 6.36 4.80
N THR A 28 -22.51 7.63 5.20
CA THR A 28 -23.67 8.47 4.84
C THR A 28 -23.52 9.17 3.50
N LEU A 29 -22.34 9.10 2.86
CA LEU A 29 -22.14 9.70 1.54
C LEU A 29 -23.12 9.07 0.52
N PRO A 30 -23.74 9.88 -0.37
CA PRO A 30 -24.89 9.45 -1.17
C PRO A 30 -24.54 8.35 -2.18
N PHE A 31 -23.28 8.31 -2.61
CA PHE A 31 -22.76 7.34 -3.57
C PHE A 31 -22.21 6.05 -2.93
N ILE A 32 -22.27 5.89 -1.60
CA ILE A 32 -21.90 4.62 -0.95
C ILE A 32 -22.96 3.57 -1.22
N TYR A 33 -22.53 2.47 -1.83
CA TYR A 33 -23.38 1.34 -2.17
C TYR A 33 -22.56 0.06 -2.41
N PRO A 34 -22.97 -1.11 -1.90
CA PRO A 34 -24.14 -1.32 -1.04
C PRO A 34 -23.92 -0.82 0.39
N HIS A 35 -22.71 -1.01 0.94
CA HIS A 35 -22.35 -0.60 2.31
C HIS A 35 -20.83 -0.50 2.45
N LEU A 36 -20.38 0.33 3.39
CA LEU A 36 -19.01 0.37 3.88
C LEU A 36 -18.75 -0.82 4.82
N ALA A 37 -17.58 -1.45 4.68
CA ALA A 37 -17.14 -2.52 5.57
C ALA A 37 -15.85 -2.13 6.30
N LEU A 38 -15.83 -2.25 7.62
CA LEU A 38 -14.61 -2.13 8.44
C LEU A 38 -14.03 -3.52 8.71
N MET A 39 -12.78 -3.71 8.34
CA MET A 39 -12.00 -4.92 8.56
C MET A 39 -11.55 -5.02 10.03
N PRO A 40 -11.07 -6.20 10.49
CA PRO A 40 -10.68 -6.40 11.89
C PRO A 40 -9.60 -5.44 12.42
N ASP A 41 -8.77 -4.89 11.54
CA ASP A 41 -7.68 -3.95 11.81
C ASP A 41 -8.06 -2.47 11.61
N ALA A 42 -9.36 -2.18 11.47
CA ALA A 42 -9.83 -0.83 11.20
C ALA A 42 -9.47 0.16 12.31
N HIS A 43 -8.92 1.30 11.92
CA HIS A 43 -8.54 2.38 12.84
C HIS A 43 -8.58 3.74 12.13
N LEU A 44 -8.45 4.80 12.93
CA LEU A 44 -8.53 6.18 12.48
C LEU A 44 -7.48 6.43 11.41
N GLY A 45 -7.93 6.89 10.24
CA GLY A 45 -7.04 7.27 9.14
C GLY A 45 -7.16 8.74 8.79
N LYS A 46 -6.38 9.16 7.79
CA LYS A 46 -6.43 10.52 7.25
C LYS A 46 -7.35 10.55 6.03
N GLY A 47 -8.51 11.19 6.17
CA GLY A 47 -9.55 11.23 5.14
C GLY A 47 -10.59 10.13 5.34
N ALA A 48 -10.18 8.87 5.21
CA ALA A 48 -11.01 7.69 5.50
C ALA A 48 -10.36 6.81 6.58
N THR A 49 -11.13 5.88 7.14
CA THR A 49 -10.60 4.87 8.07
C THR A 49 -9.64 3.92 7.35
N VAL A 50 -8.52 3.58 7.99
CA VAL A 50 -7.66 2.47 7.53
C VAL A 50 -8.39 1.15 7.79
N GLY A 51 -8.11 0.11 7.00
CA GLY A 51 -8.80 -1.18 7.12
C GLY A 51 -10.27 -1.10 6.71
N SER A 52 -10.61 -0.26 5.71
CA SER A 52 -11.98 -0.11 5.22
C SER A 52 -12.12 -0.52 3.76
N VAL A 53 -13.28 -1.07 3.42
CA VAL A 53 -13.73 -1.26 2.05
C VAL A 53 -14.89 -0.28 1.82
N ILE A 54 -14.68 0.66 0.91
CA ILE A 54 -15.59 1.78 0.65
C ILE A 54 -16.08 1.69 -0.80
N PRO A 55 -17.15 0.93 -1.08
CA PRO A 55 -17.67 0.81 -2.43
C PRO A 55 -18.50 2.06 -2.79
N THR A 56 -18.32 2.53 -4.02
CA THR A 56 -18.94 3.76 -4.53
C THR A 56 -19.61 3.52 -5.88
N LEU A 57 -20.74 4.19 -6.12
CA LEU A 57 -21.39 4.23 -7.43
C LEU A 57 -21.06 5.53 -8.14
N HIS A 58 -20.46 5.43 -9.33
CA HIS A 58 -20.14 6.56 -10.21
C HIS A 58 -19.34 7.70 -9.53
N ALA A 59 -18.57 7.39 -8.50
CA ALA A 59 -17.77 8.35 -7.75
C ALA A 59 -16.39 7.77 -7.44
N ILE A 60 -15.41 8.64 -7.23
CA ILE A 60 -14.10 8.29 -6.69
C ILE A 60 -13.81 9.17 -5.48
N ILE A 61 -13.16 8.61 -4.47
CA ILE A 61 -12.73 9.35 -3.28
C ILE A 61 -11.21 9.22 -3.16
N PRO A 62 -10.40 10.12 -3.75
CA PRO A 62 -8.94 10.00 -3.73
C PRO A 62 -8.36 9.87 -2.32
N ALA A 63 -8.93 10.59 -1.35
CA ALA A 63 -8.51 10.52 0.05
C ALA A 63 -8.75 9.15 0.71
N ALA A 64 -9.64 8.31 0.15
CA ALA A 64 -9.90 6.97 0.65
C ALA A 64 -8.92 5.91 0.13
N VAL A 65 -8.13 6.22 -0.91
CA VAL A 65 -7.08 5.31 -1.42
C VAL A 65 -5.87 5.31 -0.49
N GLY A 66 -5.62 6.43 0.19
CA GLY A 66 -4.46 6.65 1.04
C GLY A 66 -3.40 7.52 0.38
N VAL A 67 -2.45 8.00 1.19
CA VAL A 67 -1.34 8.87 0.73
C VAL A 67 -0.24 8.08 0.03
N ASP A 68 -0.10 6.80 0.35
CA ASP A 68 0.88 5.87 -0.22
C ASP A 68 0.18 4.90 -1.18
N ILE A 69 -0.15 5.40 -2.37
CA ILE A 69 -0.93 4.67 -3.37
C ILE A 69 -0.10 3.49 -3.89
N GLY A 70 -0.67 2.28 -3.74
CA GLY A 70 0.01 1.04 -4.13
C GLY A 70 0.85 0.42 -3.02
N CYS A 71 0.80 0.95 -1.79
CA CYS A 71 1.30 0.27 -0.61
C CYS A 71 0.68 -1.13 -0.53
N GLY A 72 1.52 -2.14 -0.30
CA GLY A 72 1.11 -3.54 -0.32
C GLY A 72 2.29 -4.48 -0.12
N MET A 73 1.98 -5.78 -0.18
CA MET A 73 2.96 -6.84 0.04
C MET A 73 3.13 -7.69 -1.21
N ILE A 74 4.36 -8.11 -1.46
CA ILE A 74 4.68 -9.15 -2.44
C ILE A 74 5.34 -10.33 -1.72
N ALA A 75 4.95 -11.54 -2.10
CA ALA A 75 5.57 -12.76 -1.61
C ALA A 75 6.11 -13.56 -2.80
N VAL A 76 7.37 -13.98 -2.71
CA VAL A 76 8.01 -14.84 -3.71
C VAL A 76 8.35 -16.17 -3.04
N ARG A 77 7.78 -17.25 -3.55
CA ARG A 77 8.12 -18.60 -3.09
C ARG A 77 9.50 -18.97 -3.60
N THR A 78 10.40 -19.33 -2.70
CA THR A 78 11.71 -19.87 -3.04
C THR A 78 11.69 -21.40 -3.07
N GLN A 79 12.75 -21.99 -3.61
CA GLN A 79 13.01 -23.43 -3.58
C GLN A 79 13.48 -23.94 -2.21
N TYR A 80 13.84 -23.04 -1.30
CA TYR A 80 14.43 -23.37 0.00
C TYR A 80 13.36 -23.56 1.07
N SER A 81 13.61 -24.49 1.97
CA SER A 81 12.84 -24.71 3.19
C SER A 81 13.58 -24.17 4.41
N VAL A 82 12.93 -24.19 5.56
CA VAL A 82 13.55 -23.80 6.85
C VAL A 82 14.79 -24.65 7.16
N LYS A 83 14.84 -25.91 6.68
CA LYS A 83 15.97 -26.83 6.92
C LYS A 83 17.22 -26.45 6.11
N ASP A 84 17.02 -25.74 5.00
CA ASP A 84 18.11 -25.28 4.12
C ASP A 84 18.70 -23.94 4.61
N LEU A 85 18.03 -23.29 5.57
CA LEU A 85 18.49 -22.02 6.13
C LEU A 85 19.49 -22.25 7.28
N PRO A 86 20.60 -21.48 7.33
CA PRO A 86 21.51 -21.53 8.45
C PRO A 86 20.82 -21.11 9.75
N ARG A 87 21.31 -21.62 10.89
CA ARG A 87 20.83 -21.19 12.22
C ARG A 87 21.10 -19.70 12.45
N ASP A 88 22.30 -19.24 12.12
CA ASP A 88 22.61 -17.81 12.10
C ASP A 88 22.22 -17.22 10.73
N ARG A 89 21.26 -16.29 10.75
CA ARG A 89 20.71 -15.62 9.56
C ARG A 89 21.20 -14.19 9.41
N LYS A 90 22.14 -13.74 10.25
CA LYS A 90 22.67 -12.36 10.25
C LYS A 90 23.18 -11.97 8.86
N ARG A 91 24.03 -12.81 8.25
CA ARG A 91 24.60 -12.55 6.93
C ARG A 91 23.53 -12.45 5.84
N LEU A 92 22.54 -13.34 5.85
CA LEU A 92 21.43 -13.30 4.90
C LEU A 92 20.65 -11.98 5.01
N ARG A 93 20.32 -11.56 6.24
CA ARG A 93 19.65 -10.28 6.49
C ARG A 93 20.49 -9.10 5.99
N GLU A 94 21.78 -9.07 6.32
CA GLU A 94 22.69 -7.98 5.90
C GLU A 94 22.85 -7.91 4.37
N ASP A 95 22.87 -9.05 3.68
CA ASP A 95 22.96 -9.07 2.22
C ASP A 95 21.66 -8.61 1.55
N ILE A 96 20.51 -8.88 2.17
CA ILE A 96 19.21 -8.35 1.77
C ILE A 96 19.17 -6.81 1.95
N GLU A 97 19.52 -6.31 3.13
CA GLU A 97 19.55 -4.87 3.45
C GLU A 97 20.52 -4.11 2.54
N ARG A 98 21.65 -4.71 2.18
CA ARG A 98 22.61 -4.12 1.22
C ARG A 98 22.04 -4.02 -0.18
N SER A 99 21.16 -4.94 -0.56
CA SER A 99 20.58 -5.03 -1.91
C SER A 99 19.36 -4.14 -2.11
N ILE A 100 18.67 -3.76 -1.02
CA ILE A 100 17.44 -2.98 -1.05
C ILE A 100 17.70 -1.63 -0.39
N PRO A 101 17.78 -0.51 -1.15
CA PRO A 101 17.89 0.81 -0.55
C PRO A 101 16.71 1.08 0.38
N LEU A 102 17.00 1.37 1.65
CA LEU A 102 16.00 1.62 2.70
C LEU A 102 15.88 3.12 2.99
N SER A 103 14.77 3.51 3.61
CA SER A 103 14.49 4.86 4.14
C SER A 103 14.06 5.92 3.12
N ALA A 104 13.44 6.99 3.64
CA ALA A 104 12.86 8.06 2.83
C ALA A 104 13.94 8.76 2.00
N GLY A 105 13.63 8.98 0.72
CA GLY A 105 14.51 9.73 -0.17
C GLY A 105 15.72 8.95 -0.70
N HIS A 106 15.91 7.71 -0.25
CA HIS A 106 16.89 6.82 -0.86
C HIS A 106 16.32 6.17 -2.13
N ASN A 107 17.20 5.91 -3.07
CA ASN A 107 16.90 5.28 -4.34
C ASN A 107 18.08 4.40 -4.77
N ASN A 108 17.85 3.57 -5.78
CA ASN A 108 18.94 2.81 -6.37
C ASN A 108 19.97 3.76 -7.01
N ARG A 109 21.24 3.34 -7.00
CA ARG A 109 22.33 4.09 -7.67
C ARG A 109 22.31 3.92 -9.19
N ARG A 110 21.71 2.83 -9.67
CA ARG A 110 21.56 2.47 -11.08
C ARG A 110 20.28 1.68 -11.29
N ILE A 111 19.75 1.70 -12.51
CA ILE A 111 18.71 0.77 -12.93
C ILE A 111 19.35 -0.64 -13.01
N VAL A 112 18.73 -1.61 -12.35
CA VAL A 112 19.15 -3.01 -12.43
C VAL A 112 18.36 -3.72 -13.53
N ALA A 113 18.96 -4.73 -14.16
CA ALA A 113 18.35 -5.45 -15.28
C ALA A 113 16.95 -6.02 -14.96
N THR A 114 16.71 -6.44 -13.72
CA THR A 114 15.41 -6.96 -13.27
C THR A 114 14.31 -5.88 -13.22
N ALA A 115 14.67 -4.59 -13.14
CA ALA A 115 13.73 -3.49 -13.12
C ALA A 115 13.39 -2.96 -14.52
N GLU A 116 14.23 -3.23 -15.53
CA GLU A 116 14.07 -2.69 -16.89
C GLU A 116 12.73 -3.03 -17.55
N PRO A 117 12.22 -4.28 -17.48
CA PRO A 117 10.94 -4.61 -18.11
C PRO A 117 9.79 -3.80 -17.52
N ARG A 118 9.77 -3.63 -16.19
CA ARG A 118 8.73 -2.86 -15.50
C ARG A 118 8.87 -1.36 -15.80
N LEU A 119 10.08 -0.83 -15.89
CA LEU A 119 10.30 0.55 -16.31
C LEU A 119 9.82 0.81 -17.74
N ALA A 120 10.09 -0.11 -18.67
CA ALA A 120 9.64 0.02 -20.06
C ALA A 120 8.10 0.09 -20.13
N GLU A 121 7.41 -0.75 -19.36
CA GLU A 121 5.95 -0.71 -19.23
C GLU A 121 5.45 0.62 -18.64
N LEU A 122 6.03 1.06 -17.53
CA LEU A 122 5.64 2.31 -16.87
C LEU A 122 5.87 3.53 -17.75
N ARG A 123 6.99 3.58 -18.51
CA ARG A 123 7.25 4.64 -19.49
C ARG A 123 6.20 4.65 -20.60
N LYS A 124 5.81 3.49 -21.11
CA LYS A 124 4.76 3.37 -22.13
C LYS A 124 3.42 3.87 -21.58
N LEU A 125 3.03 3.46 -20.37
CA LEU A 125 1.79 3.91 -19.72
C LEU A 125 1.78 5.43 -19.49
N ALA A 126 2.90 5.99 -18.99
CA ALA A 126 3.05 7.42 -18.78
C ALA A 126 2.89 8.21 -20.09
N ALA A 127 3.56 7.76 -21.17
CA ALA A 127 3.45 8.36 -22.49
C ALA A 127 2.01 8.30 -23.04
N GLN A 128 1.34 7.15 -22.91
CA GLN A 128 -0.06 6.98 -23.33
C GLN A 128 -1.02 7.88 -22.56
N ALA A 129 -0.74 8.12 -21.29
CA ALA A 129 -1.53 9.02 -20.44
C ALA A 129 -1.17 10.50 -20.60
N GLY A 130 -0.15 10.85 -21.40
CA GLY A 130 0.38 12.22 -21.49
C GLY A 130 0.96 12.72 -20.15
N PHE A 131 1.37 11.81 -19.27
CA PHE A 131 1.86 12.09 -17.93
C PHE A 131 3.38 12.04 -17.89
N ASN A 132 4.02 13.01 -17.24
CA ASN A 132 5.47 13.00 -17.01
C ASN A 132 5.77 12.77 -15.52
N PRO A 133 6.12 11.54 -15.09
CA PRO A 133 6.40 11.25 -13.68
C PRO A 133 7.57 12.07 -13.11
N ALA A 134 8.52 12.48 -13.96
CA ALA A 134 9.69 13.24 -13.54
C ALA A 134 9.34 14.67 -13.03
N GLN A 135 8.14 15.18 -13.33
CA GLN A 135 7.65 16.45 -12.78
C GLN A 135 7.39 16.38 -11.27
N TYR A 136 7.03 15.19 -10.77
CA TYR A 136 6.75 14.95 -9.35
C TYR A 136 7.95 14.34 -8.63
N LEU A 137 8.66 13.44 -9.31
CA LEU A 137 9.83 12.78 -8.75
C LEU A 137 10.89 12.57 -9.84
N ALA A 138 11.88 13.46 -9.89
CA ALA A 138 12.92 13.46 -10.92
C ALA A 138 13.64 12.11 -11.09
N LYS A 139 13.79 11.34 -10.00
CA LYS A 139 14.48 10.05 -9.97
C LYS A 139 13.54 8.84 -9.83
N TRP A 140 12.28 8.96 -10.30
CA TRP A 140 11.27 7.91 -10.14
C TRP A 140 11.71 6.54 -10.69
N GLU A 141 12.51 6.52 -11.75
CA GLU A 141 13.01 5.27 -12.37
C GLU A 141 13.93 4.48 -11.44
N LEU A 142 14.62 5.17 -10.52
CA LEU A 142 15.52 4.56 -9.56
C LEU A 142 14.79 4.06 -8.29
N GLN A 143 13.48 4.28 -8.20
CA GLN A 143 12.65 3.85 -7.06
C GLN A 143 12.19 2.39 -7.17
N LEU A 144 12.24 1.78 -8.36
CA LEU A 144 11.88 0.36 -8.45
C LEU A 144 12.89 -0.50 -7.68
N GLY A 145 12.38 -1.26 -6.72
CA GLY A 145 13.18 -2.14 -5.85
C GLY A 145 13.80 -1.43 -4.64
N SER A 146 13.46 -0.18 -4.35
CA SER A 146 13.74 0.44 -3.04
C SER A 146 12.56 0.32 -2.09
N LEU A 147 12.83 0.50 -0.80
CA LEU A 147 11.85 0.44 0.27
C LEU A 147 11.77 1.80 0.97
N GLY A 148 10.57 2.38 1.04
CA GLY A 148 10.36 3.70 1.67
C GLY A 148 10.55 3.69 3.20
N SER A 149 10.31 4.83 3.85
CA SER A 149 10.44 4.97 5.32
C SER A 149 9.22 4.52 6.14
N GLY A 150 8.20 3.94 5.52
CA GLY A 150 6.99 3.49 6.20
C GLY A 150 7.23 2.24 7.07
N ASN A 151 6.13 1.59 7.47
CA ASN A 151 6.15 0.29 8.13
C ASN A 151 6.51 -0.81 7.12
N HIS A 152 7.72 -0.76 6.59
CA HIS A 152 8.20 -1.72 5.62
C HIS A 152 9.12 -2.73 6.29
N PHE A 153 8.89 -4.00 5.97
CA PHE A 153 9.59 -5.13 6.55
C PHE A 153 10.13 -6.01 5.41
N ILE A 154 11.25 -6.69 5.67
CA ILE A 154 11.80 -7.74 4.81
C ILE A 154 11.93 -9.03 5.61
#